data_AF-A0AAV8Z1K2-F1
#
_entry.id   AF-A0AAV8Z1K2-F1
#
_cell.length_a   1.000
_cell.length_b   1.000
_cell.length_c   1.000
_cell.angle_alpha   90.00
_cell.angle_beta   90.00
_cell.angle_gamma   90.00
#
_symmetry.space_group_name_H-M   'P 1'
#
loop_
_entity.id
_entity.type
_entity.pdbx_description
1 polymer ?
#
loop_
_entity_poly.entity_id
_entity_poly.type
_entity_poly.pdbx_seq_one_letter_code
_entity_poly.pdbx_strand_id
1 'polypeptide(L)'
;MDGNSVTTPELFSWVEESLDNTKLKNYQINIDGKSEKGDGYAGEIVFVSVNGASNENKKKVLHWVIKHAKRNAHLRKTIPMKAAFDNEIYIYDKVLPTFKKFQLEKNVLDVFESVPKCYKTLIFDDMEVLVLDNLKKRGYELHDKKKTIQHMSP
;
A
#
# COMPACT_ATOMS: atom_id res chain seq x y z
N MET A 1 15.45 -4.71 23.86
CA MET A 1 15.37 -5.30 22.51
C MET A 1 13.89 -5.49 22.24
N ASP A 2 13.29 -4.57 21.48
CA ASP A 2 11.84 -4.48 21.36
C ASP A 2 11.35 -5.41 20.25
N GLY A 3 10.87 -6.60 20.62
CA GLY A 3 10.33 -7.62 19.70
C GLY A 3 9.03 -7.24 18.97
N ASN A 4 8.76 -5.94 18.78
CA ASN A 4 7.51 -5.42 18.23
C ASN A 4 7.68 -4.69 16.89
N SER A 5 8.89 -4.56 16.35
CA SER A 5 9.16 -3.87 15.08
C SER A 5 9.22 -4.84 13.90
N VAL A 6 8.64 -4.44 12.77
CA VAL A 6 8.80 -5.15 11.49
C VAL A 6 10.26 -5.12 11.04
N THR A 7 10.77 -6.29 10.65
CA THR A 7 12.15 -6.50 10.23
C THR A 7 12.33 -6.39 8.71
N THR A 8 13.57 -6.17 8.25
CA THR A 8 13.88 -6.13 6.81
C THR A 8 13.54 -7.43 6.07
N PRO A 9 13.83 -8.63 6.60
CA PRO A 9 13.43 -9.89 5.95
C PRO A 9 11.91 -10.01 5.73
N GLU A 10 11.11 -9.56 6.70
CA GLU A 10 9.65 -9.56 6.56
C GLU A 10 9.18 -8.63 5.44
N LEU A 11 9.73 -7.41 5.39
CA LEU A 11 9.43 -6.47 4.30
C LEU A 11 9.78 -7.07 2.94
N PHE A 12 10.93 -7.75 2.84
CA PHE A 12 11.36 -8.39 1.60
C PHE A 12 10.40 -9.52 1.21
N SER A 13 10.02 -10.39 2.14
CA SER A 13 9.04 -11.45 1.88
C SER A 13 7.73 -10.90 1.32
N TRP A 14 7.18 -9.84 1.92
CA TRP A 14 5.90 -9.28 1.45
C TRP A 14 6.02 -8.64 0.07
N VAL A 15 7.17 -8.03 -0.23
CA VAL A 15 7.47 -7.48 -1.56
C VAL A 15 7.55 -8.61 -2.57
N GLU A 16 8.26 -9.70 -2.26
CA GLU A 16 8.39 -10.84 -3.15
C GLU A 16 7.05 -11.49 -3.46
N GLU A 17 6.20 -11.70 -2.44
CA GLU A 17 4.83 -12.20 -2.59
C GLU A 17 3.91 -11.28 -3.43
N SER A 18 4.32 -10.02 -3.63
CA SER A 18 3.60 -9.02 -4.42
C SER A 18 4.08 -8.98 -5.88
N LEU A 19 5.21 -9.63 -6.22
CA LEU A 19 5.81 -9.57 -7.54
C LEU A 19 5.12 -10.45 -8.58
N ASP A 20 4.34 -11.46 -8.17
CA ASP A 20 3.64 -12.38 -9.07
C ASP A 20 2.85 -11.67 -10.18
N ASN A 21 2.24 -10.53 -9.84
CA ASN A 21 1.40 -9.75 -10.76
C ASN A 21 2.18 -8.74 -11.63
N THR A 22 3.51 -8.72 -11.57
CA THR A 22 4.33 -7.62 -12.11
C THR A 22 5.16 -7.98 -13.34
N LYS A 23 5.33 -9.29 -13.61
CA LYS A 23 6.17 -9.86 -14.68
C LYS A 23 7.62 -9.34 -14.63
N LEU A 24 8.14 -9.07 -13.43
CA LEU A 24 9.50 -8.59 -13.21
C LEU A 24 10.47 -9.77 -12.98
N LYS A 25 11.69 -9.66 -13.49
CA LYS A 25 12.77 -10.65 -13.31
C LYS A 25 14.06 -9.94 -12.88
N ASN A 26 15.00 -10.70 -12.31
CA ASN A 26 16.34 -10.23 -11.91
C ASN A 26 16.25 -8.92 -11.11
N TYR A 27 15.47 -8.96 -10.03
CA TYR A 27 15.11 -7.77 -9.28
C TYR A 27 15.98 -7.56 -8.05
N GLN A 28 16.07 -6.30 -7.63
CA GLN A 28 16.66 -5.86 -6.37
C GLN A 28 15.63 -5.01 -5.62
N ILE A 29 15.44 -5.33 -4.34
CA ILE A 29 14.52 -4.62 -3.45
C ILE A 29 15.33 -3.61 -2.63
N ASN A 30 14.89 -2.35 -2.62
CA ASN A 30 15.47 -1.28 -1.81
C ASN A 30 14.40 -0.69 -0.88
N ILE A 31 14.76 -0.47 0.38
CA ILE A 31 13.91 0.28 1.32
C ILE A 31 14.29 1.75 1.19
N ASP A 32 13.38 2.54 0.62
CA ASP A 32 13.61 3.95 0.33
C ASP A 32 13.37 4.85 1.56
N GLY A 33 12.67 4.34 2.57
CA GLY A 33 12.42 5.05 3.83
C GLY A 33 11.15 4.61 4.55
N LYS A 34 10.82 5.30 5.64
CA LYS A 34 9.58 5.10 6.42
C LYS A 34 8.90 6.45 6.65
N SER A 35 7.58 6.47 6.83
CA SER A 35 6.85 7.67 7.26
C SER A 35 7.35 8.15 8.63
N GLU A 36 7.28 9.45 8.89
CA GLU A 36 7.71 10.01 10.17
C GLU A 36 6.90 9.45 11.35
N LYS A 37 7.53 9.35 12.53
CA LYS A 37 6.85 8.95 13.76
C LYS A 37 5.75 9.96 14.10
N GLY A 38 4.50 9.59 13.88
CA GLY A 38 3.32 10.42 14.20
C GLY A 38 2.31 10.53 13.06
N ASP A 39 2.69 10.19 11.82
CA ASP A 39 1.79 10.25 10.67
C ASP A 39 0.75 9.12 10.63
N GLY A 40 0.96 8.06 11.41
CA GLY A 40 0.07 6.90 11.52
C GLY A 40 -0.35 6.61 12.96
N TYR A 41 -1.57 7.00 13.31
CA TYR A 41 -2.17 6.66 14.61
C TYR A 41 -2.34 5.13 14.76
N ALA A 42 -2.72 4.46 13.66
CA ALA A 42 -3.05 3.04 13.62
C ALA A 42 -2.14 2.19 12.72
N GLY A 43 -1.04 2.69 12.17
CA GLY A 43 -0.19 1.88 11.29
C GLY A 43 1.10 2.58 10.88
N GLU A 44 2.00 1.87 10.21
CA GLU A 44 3.26 2.39 9.70
C GLU A 44 3.32 2.24 8.18
N ILE A 45 4.00 3.17 7.52
CA ILE A 45 4.23 3.17 6.08
C ILE A 45 5.73 3.04 5.81
N VAL A 46 6.10 2.07 4.98
CA VAL A 46 7.45 1.86 4.47
C VAL A 46 7.43 2.06 2.96
N PHE A 47 8.35 2.88 2.44
CA PHE A 47 8.53 3.10 1.01
C PHE A 47 9.57 2.13 0.47
N VAL A 48 9.26 1.47 -0.63
CA VAL A 48 10.11 0.46 -1.26
C VAL A 48 10.20 0.71 -2.76
N SER A 49 11.39 0.54 -3.32
CA SER A 49 11.59 0.44 -4.77
C SER A 49 12.07 -0.95 -5.15
N VAL A 50 11.50 -1.50 -6.23
CA VAL A 50 11.95 -2.77 -6.82
C VAL A 50 12.47 -2.51 -8.21
N ASN A 51 13.78 -2.66 -8.37
CA ASN A 51 14.49 -2.43 -9.63
C ASN A 51 14.70 -3.78 -10.31
N GLY A 52 14.18 -3.98 -11.51
CA GLY A 52 14.38 -5.23 -12.24
C GLY A 52 14.23 -5.06 -13.74
N ALA A 53 14.07 -6.18 -14.45
CA ALA A 53 13.84 -6.22 -15.88
C ALA A 53 12.45 -6.75 -16.21
N SER A 54 11.80 -6.17 -17.22
CA SER A 54 10.62 -6.79 -17.83
C SER A 54 11.01 -8.04 -18.64
N ASN A 55 10.01 -8.80 -19.10
CA ASN A 55 10.23 -9.91 -20.02
C ASN A 55 10.95 -9.52 -21.34
N GLU A 56 10.93 -8.24 -21.70
CA GLU A 56 11.64 -7.69 -22.88
C GLU A 56 13.06 -7.18 -22.53
N ASN A 57 13.59 -7.53 -21.36
CA ASN A 57 14.87 -7.05 -20.82
C ASN A 57 14.97 -5.52 -20.66
N LYS A 58 13.84 -4.81 -20.61
CA LYS A 58 13.81 -3.38 -20.34
C LYS A 58 13.87 -3.14 -18.84
N LYS A 59 14.74 -2.22 -18.40
CA LYS A 59 14.78 -1.78 -17.01
C LYS A 59 13.41 -1.25 -16.59
N LYS A 60 12.93 -1.73 -15.45
CA LYS A 60 11.63 -1.36 -14.86
C LYS A 60 11.82 -1.16 -13.37
N VAL A 61 11.30 -0.05 -12.86
CA VAL A 61 11.29 0.25 -11.43
C VAL A 61 9.85 0.29 -10.98
N LEU A 62 9.54 -0.48 -9.94
CA LEU A 62 8.27 -0.43 -9.23
C LEU A 62 8.46 0.41 -7.98
N HIS A 63 7.51 1.29 -7.68
CA HIS A 63 7.51 2.10 -6.47
C HIS A 63 6.31 1.77 -5.63
N TRP A 64 6.55 1.19 -4.47
CA TRP A 64 5.53 0.66 -3.59
C TRP A 64 5.56 1.32 -2.21
N VAL A 65 4.41 1.20 -1.56
CA VAL A 65 4.19 1.50 -0.16
C VAL A 65 3.74 0.21 0.51
N ILE A 66 4.45 -0.19 1.55
CA ILE A 66 4.01 -1.22 2.48
C ILE A 66 3.35 -0.49 3.64
N LYS A 67 2.03 -0.63 3.76
CA LYS A 67 1.28 -0.16 4.91
C LYS A 67 1.01 -1.36 5.80
N HIS A 68 1.41 -1.30 7.06
CA HIS A 68 1.17 -2.40 8.00
C HIS A 68 0.68 -1.90 9.35
N ALA A 69 -0.11 -2.73 10.02
CA ALA A 69 -0.54 -2.49 11.39
C ALA A 69 0.65 -2.59 12.35
N LYS A 70 0.53 -1.98 13.54
CA LYS A 70 1.52 -2.14 14.61
C LYS A 70 1.29 -3.48 15.34
N ARG A 71 2.35 -4.20 15.67
CA ARG A 71 2.27 -5.46 16.47
C ARG A 71 1.97 -5.25 17.95
N ASN A 72 2.09 -4.03 18.45
CA ASN A 72 1.93 -3.75 19.87
C ASN A 72 0.53 -4.16 20.35
N ALA A 73 0.46 -5.21 21.18
CA ALA A 73 -0.78 -5.80 21.66
C ALA A 73 -1.63 -4.83 22.50
N HIS A 74 -1.00 -3.90 23.23
CA HIS A 74 -1.74 -2.89 23.99
C HIS A 74 -2.44 -1.91 23.05
N LEU A 75 -1.75 -1.39 22.03
CA LEU A 75 -2.35 -0.52 21.02
C LEU A 75 -3.46 -1.23 20.24
N ARG A 76 -3.28 -2.53 19.92
CA ARG A 76 -4.31 -3.36 19.25
C ARG A 76 -5.59 -3.53 20.07
N LYS A 77 -5.51 -3.44 21.40
CA LYS A 77 -6.68 -3.53 22.31
C LYS A 77 -7.36 -2.18 22.52
N THR A 78 -6.64 -1.07 22.37
CA THR A 78 -7.15 0.27 22.65
C THR A 78 -7.64 1.01 21.41
N ILE A 79 -7.09 0.71 20.24
CA ILE A 79 -7.44 1.31 18.95
C ILE A 79 -8.07 0.21 18.08
N PRO A 80 -9.16 0.48 17.34
CA PRO A 80 -9.79 -0.48 16.41
C PRO A 80 -8.95 -0.69 15.13
N MET A 81 -7.65 -0.93 15.28
CA MET A 81 -6.67 -1.05 14.20
C MET A 81 -6.98 -2.25 13.31
N LYS A 82 -7.31 -3.40 13.91
CA LYS A 82 -7.70 -4.60 13.15
C LYS A 82 -8.90 -4.31 12.25
N ALA A 83 -9.98 -3.76 12.83
CA ALA A 83 -11.18 -3.43 12.06
C ALA A 83 -10.88 -2.42 10.93
N ALA A 84 -10.02 -1.43 11.17
CA ALA A 84 -9.63 -0.46 10.15
C ALA A 84 -8.87 -1.12 8.98
N PHE A 85 -7.91 -1.99 9.27
CA PHE A 85 -7.16 -2.71 8.23
C PHE A 85 -8.02 -3.77 7.51
N ASP A 86 -8.85 -4.53 8.23
CA ASP A 86 -9.79 -5.49 7.65
C ASP A 86 -10.73 -4.79 6.65
N ASN A 87 -11.24 -3.60 7.00
CA ASN A 87 -12.08 -2.80 6.11
C ASN A 87 -11.33 -2.32 4.88
N GLU A 88 -10.09 -1.85 5.03
CA GLU A 88 -9.26 -1.40 3.90
C GLU A 88 -8.94 -2.57 2.95
N ILE A 89 -8.58 -3.73 3.51
CA ILE A 89 -8.38 -4.97 2.74
C ILE A 89 -9.66 -5.34 1.99
N TYR A 90 -10.82 -5.33 2.65
CA TYR A 90 -12.10 -5.62 2.02
C TYR A 90 -12.42 -4.65 0.87
N ILE A 91 -12.09 -3.36 1.01
CA ILE A 91 -12.24 -2.36 -0.04
C ILE A 91 -11.43 -2.74 -1.28
N TYR A 92 -10.15 -3.09 -1.11
CA TYR A 92 -9.28 -3.46 -2.23
C TYR A 92 -9.62 -4.83 -2.84
N ASP A 93 -9.98 -5.81 -2.02
CA ASP A 93 -10.22 -7.18 -2.47
C ASP A 93 -11.62 -7.38 -3.08
N LYS A 94 -12.62 -6.61 -2.63
CA LYS A 94 -14.03 -6.83 -2.99
C LYS A 94 -14.70 -5.60 -3.57
N VAL A 95 -14.67 -4.46 -2.86
CA VAL A 95 -15.49 -3.30 -3.22
C VAL A 95 -15.02 -2.67 -4.53
N LEU A 96 -13.74 -2.31 -4.63
CA LEU A 96 -13.19 -1.64 -5.82
C LEU A 96 -13.27 -2.52 -7.08
N PRO A 97 -12.92 -3.83 -7.04
CA PRO A 97 -13.11 -4.71 -8.20
C PRO A 97 -14.58 -4.83 -8.63
N THR A 98 -15.51 -4.93 -7.67
CA THR A 98 -16.96 -4.99 -7.96
C THR A 98 -17.44 -3.70 -8.61
N PHE A 99 -17.01 -2.55 -8.09
CA PHE A 99 -17.36 -1.25 -8.65
C PHE A 99 -16.79 -1.05 -10.05
N LYS A 100 -15.52 -1.43 -10.28
CA LYS A 100 -14.91 -1.42 -11.62
C LYS A 100 -15.69 -2.31 -12.59
N LYS A 101 -16.04 -3.53 -12.20
CA LYS A 101 -16.85 -4.44 -13.02
C LYS A 101 -18.20 -3.80 -13.40
N PHE A 102 -18.89 -3.20 -12.42
CA PHE A 102 -20.16 -2.52 -12.66
C PHE A 102 -20.02 -1.34 -13.64
N GLN A 103 -18.98 -0.52 -13.50
CA GLN A 103 -18.70 0.59 -14.43
C GLN A 103 -18.49 0.09 -15.87
N LEU A 104 -17.74 -1.01 -16.04
CA LEU A 104 -17.51 -1.64 -17.35
C LEU A 104 -18.80 -2.20 -17.94
N GLU A 105 -19.64 -2.87 -17.15
CA GLU A 105 -20.95 -3.38 -17.60
C GLU A 105 -21.91 -2.28 -18.05
N LYS A 106 -21.75 -1.07 -17.50
CA LYS A 106 -22.54 0.11 -17.88
C LYS A 106 -21.91 0.92 -19.02
N ASN A 107 -20.80 0.47 -19.60
CA ASN A 107 -20.05 1.18 -20.63
C ASN A 107 -19.71 2.62 -20.21
N VAL A 108 -19.36 2.82 -18.94
CA VAL A 108 -18.85 4.11 -18.46
C VAL A 108 -17.58 4.43 -19.24
N LEU A 109 -17.57 5.59 -19.92
CA LEU A 109 -16.45 6.01 -20.77
C LEU A 109 -15.19 6.34 -19.98
N ASP A 110 -15.37 6.96 -18.81
CA ASP A 110 -14.29 7.31 -17.88
C ASP A 110 -14.44 6.50 -16.58
N VAL A 111 -13.81 5.32 -16.55
CA VAL A 111 -13.89 4.42 -15.41
C VAL A 111 -13.11 5.02 -14.24
N PHE A 112 -13.77 5.15 -13.09
CA PHE A 112 -13.12 5.59 -11.88
C PHE A 112 -12.04 4.59 -11.43
N GLU A 113 -10.78 5.02 -11.52
CA GLU A 113 -9.59 4.27 -11.06
C GLU A 113 -8.63 5.16 -10.25
N SER A 114 -9.17 6.15 -9.55
CA SER A 114 -8.40 7.15 -8.78
C SER A 114 -8.01 6.68 -7.38
N VAL A 115 -7.59 5.42 -7.27
CA VAL A 115 -7.12 4.79 -6.03
C VAL A 115 -5.73 4.16 -6.26
N PRO A 116 -4.88 4.03 -5.24
CA PRO A 116 -3.65 3.26 -5.37
C PRO A 116 -3.96 1.84 -5.84
N LYS A 117 -3.17 1.30 -6.77
CA LYS A 117 -3.25 -0.13 -7.06
C LYS A 117 -2.78 -0.91 -5.83
N CYS A 118 -3.56 -1.89 -5.39
CA CYS A 118 -3.13 -2.87 -4.40
C CYS A 118 -2.53 -4.09 -5.12
N TYR A 119 -1.33 -4.49 -4.71
CA TYR A 119 -0.61 -5.64 -5.25
C TYR A 119 -0.80 -6.88 -4.39
N LYS A 120 -0.93 -6.69 -3.07
CA LYS A 120 -1.08 -7.78 -2.09
C LYS A 120 -1.70 -7.27 -0.80
N THR A 121 -2.51 -8.13 -0.19
CA THR A 121 -2.99 -8.03 1.19
C THR A 121 -2.51 -9.28 1.93
N LEU A 122 -2.04 -9.12 3.17
CA LEU A 122 -1.60 -10.23 4.03
C LEU A 122 -2.20 -10.03 5.41
N ILE A 123 -2.72 -11.12 5.99
CA ILE A 123 -3.30 -11.13 7.33
C ILE A 123 -2.55 -12.17 8.15
N PHE A 124 -1.89 -11.71 9.20
CA PHE A 124 -1.24 -12.51 10.22
C PHE A 124 -2.02 -12.38 11.54
N ASP A 125 -1.77 -13.27 12.50
CA ASP A 125 -2.49 -13.27 13.79
C ASP A 125 -2.33 -11.95 14.56
N ASP A 126 -1.19 -11.27 14.40
CA ASP A 126 -0.85 -10.06 15.15
C ASP A 126 -0.77 -8.79 14.29
N MET A 127 -0.99 -8.89 12.97
CA MET A 127 -0.75 -7.79 12.04
C MET A 127 -1.37 -7.98 10.66
N GLU A 128 -1.77 -6.87 10.05
CA GLU A 128 -2.28 -6.78 8.69
C GLU A 128 -1.32 -5.96 7.84
N VAL A 129 -1.14 -6.34 6.57
CA VAL A 129 -0.23 -5.69 5.63
C VAL A 129 -0.93 -5.47 4.28
N LEU A 130 -0.70 -4.30 3.68
CA LEU A 130 -1.06 -3.98 2.32
C LEU A 130 0.17 -3.48 1.55
N VAL A 131 0.37 -3.99 0.34
CA VAL A 131 1.39 -3.51 -0.60
C VAL A 131 0.68 -2.73 -1.72
N LEU A 132 0.92 -1.43 -1.78
CA LEU A 132 0.20 -0.47 -2.61
C LEU A 132 1.15 0.29 -3.54
N ASP A 133 0.62 0.83 -4.64
CA ASP A 133 1.35 1.83 -5.45
C ASP A 133 1.74 3.06 -4.62
N ASN A 134 2.96 3.54 -4.80
CA ASN A 134 3.40 4.79 -4.21
C ASN A 134 2.88 5.99 -5.00
N LEU A 135 1.76 6.57 -4.56
CA LEU A 135 1.16 7.75 -5.21
C LEU A 135 2.06 9.00 -5.20
N LYS A 136 3.05 9.11 -4.29
CA LYS A 136 4.01 10.23 -4.34
C LYS A 136 4.78 10.27 -5.65
N LYS A 137 5.05 9.12 -6.26
CA LYS A 137 5.70 9.02 -7.57
C LYS A 137 4.78 9.39 -8.74
N ARG A 138 3.48 9.54 -8.47
CA ARG A 138 2.47 10.08 -9.41
C ARG A 138 2.15 11.55 -9.16
N GLY A 139 2.93 12.24 -8.31
CA GLY A 139 2.76 13.66 -8.00
C GLY A 139 1.75 13.98 -6.89
N TYR A 140 1.23 12.96 -6.19
CA TYR A 140 0.34 13.19 -5.05
C TYR A 140 1.15 13.53 -3.79
N GLU A 141 0.65 14.49 -3.02
CA GLU A 141 1.25 14.90 -1.76
C GLU A 141 0.28 14.67 -0.60
N LEU A 142 0.84 14.50 0.60
CA LEU A 142 0.01 14.43 1.79
C LEU A 142 -0.52 15.83 2.08
N HIS A 143 -1.84 15.99 2.00
CA HIS A 143 -2.48 17.25 2.35
C HIS A 143 -2.26 17.56 3.84
N ASP A 144 -1.81 18.78 4.12
CA ASP A 144 -1.63 19.26 5.49
C ASP A 144 -3.00 19.34 6.19
N LYS A 145 -3.21 18.50 7.21
CA LYS A 145 -4.46 18.39 7.97
C LYS A 145 -4.86 19.71 8.65
N LYS A 146 -3.93 20.65 8.82
CA LYS A 146 -4.20 21.99 9.39
C LYS A 146 -4.70 22.99 8.35
N LYS A 147 -4.58 22.66 7.06
CA LYS A 147 -5.06 23.51 5.97
C LYS A 147 -6.42 23.01 5.50
N THR A 148 -7.36 23.92 5.29
CA THR A 148 -8.61 23.60 4.61
C THR A 148 -8.32 23.24 3.16
N ILE A 149 -9.06 22.25 2.62
CA ILE A 149 -9.02 21.93 1.20
C ILE A 149 -9.71 23.10 0.49
N GLN A 150 -8.93 23.97 -0.16
CA GLN A 150 -9.47 25.02 -1.01
C GLN A 150 -9.83 24.41 -2.35
N HIS A 151 -11.04 24.67 -2.83
CA HIS A 151 -11.44 24.31 -4.19
C HIS A 151 -10.52 25.06 -5.16
N MET A 152 -9.62 24.34 -5.82
CA MET A 152 -8.91 24.90 -6.96
C MET A 152 -9.92 24.99 -8.10
N SER A 153 -10.37 26.22 -8.39
CA SER A 153 -11.07 26.50 -9.64
C SER A 153 -10.22 26.03 -10.83
N PRO A 154 -10.85 25.54 -11.91
CA PRO A 154 -10.17 24.97 -13.07
C PRO A 154 -9.20 25.95 -13.76
#